data_AF-A0A846H7L1-F1
#
_entry.id   AF-A0A846H7L1-F1
#
_cell.length_a   1.000
_cell.length_b   1.000
_cell.length_c   1.000
_cell.angle_alpha   90.00
_cell.angle_beta   90.00
_cell.angle_gamma   90.00
#
_symmetry.space_group_name_H-M   'P 1'
#
loop_
_entity.id
_entity.type
_entity.pdbx_description
1 polymer ?
#
loop_
_entity_poly.entity_id
_entity_poly.type
_entity_poly.pdbx_seq_one_letter_code
_entity_poly.pdbx_strand_id
1 'polypeptide(L)'
;MNAAKTRVYISGALTGVENPAVIKAFYEAIGLLCEEIGFLAYVPHINTDPINHPNISPRHVFETDKHQVTTSDLIIAYLGFPAFGVGMELAYAESKGIPIILLYEKHKVVSRFPRGIPTVLSEIEFSDYQDALTQLENVLKQWRRQ
;
A
#
# COMPACT_ATOMS: atom_id res chain seq x y z
N MET A 1 26.64 1.36 -13.77
CA MET A 1 25.95 0.58 -12.72
C MET A 1 24.54 1.15 -12.60
N ASN A 2 23.50 0.41 -12.99
CA ASN A 2 22.12 0.85 -12.76
C ASN A 2 21.88 0.84 -11.25
N ALA A 3 21.50 1.98 -10.67
CA ALA A 3 21.03 2.00 -9.29
C ALA A 3 19.81 1.07 -9.17
N ALA A 4 19.75 0.29 -8.09
CA ALA A 4 18.56 -0.51 -7.81
C ALA A 4 17.35 0.42 -7.67
N LYS A 5 16.23 0.08 -8.32
CA LYS A 5 14.98 0.84 -8.18
C LYS A 5 14.40 0.60 -6.78
N THR A 6 13.86 1.66 -6.18
CA THR A 6 13.06 1.57 -4.95
C THR A 6 11.87 0.65 -5.16
N ARG A 7 11.66 -0.31 -4.26
CA ARG A 7 10.51 -1.21 -4.22
C ARG A 7 9.40 -0.66 -3.33
N VAL A 8 8.18 -0.64 -3.83
CA VAL A 8 7.02 -0.09 -3.13
C VAL A 8 5.91 -1.13 -3.06
N TYR A 9 5.43 -1.42 -1.86
CA TYR A 9 4.29 -2.33 -1.66
C TYR A 9 2.99 -1.53 -1.51
N ILE A 10 1.98 -1.86 -2.29
CA ILE A 10 0.66 -1.23 -2.22
C ILE A 10 -0.29 -2.10 -1.40
N SER A 11 -0.60 -1.65 -0.19
CA SER A 11 -1.44 -2.35 0.78
C SER A 11 -2.87 -1.81 0.77
N GLY A 12 -3.83 -2.71 0.80
CA GLY A 12 -5.25 -2.36 0.80
C GLY A 12 -6.15 -3.57 1.09
N ALA A 13 -7.40 -3.29 1.46
CA ALA A 13 -8.37 -4.34 1.75
C ALA A 13 -8.79 -5.07 0.46
N LEU A 14 -8.66 -6.41 0.44
CA LEU A 14 -9.10 -7.25 -0.69
C LEU A 14 -10.37 -8.05 -0.41
N THR A 15 -10.70 -8.25 0.86
CA THR A 15 -11.88 -9.01 1.31
C THR A 15 -12.85 -8.07 2.03
N GLY A 16 -14.15 -8.22 1.78
CA GLY A 16 -15.18 -7.43 2.46
C GLY A 16 -15.26 -5.95 2.04
N VAL A 17 -14.69 -5.61 0.88
CA VAL A 17 -14.78 -4.26 0.31
C VAL A 17 -16.01 -4.10 -0.56
N GLU A 18 -16.63 -2.93 -0.49
CA GLU A 18 -17.67 -2.52 -1.42
C GLU A 18 -17.02 -2.13 -2.76
N ASN A 19 -17.67 -2.48 -3.88
CA ASN A 19 -17.20 -2.18 -5.23
C ASN A 19 -15.72 -2.55 -5.47
N PRO A 20 -15.34 -3.84 -5.32
CA PRO A 20 -13.94 -4.28 -5.37
C PRO A 20 -13.22 -3.87 -6.66
N ALA A 21 -13.92 -3.78 -7.79
CA ALA A 21 -13.33 -3.32 -9.05
C ALA A 21 -12.81 -1.88 -8.97
N VAL A 22 -13.58 -0.98 -8.35
CA VAL A 22 -13.20 0.44 -8.19
C VAL A 22 -12.01 0.58 -7.24
N ILE A 23 -12.06 -0.16 -6.13
CA ILE A 23 -11.00 -0.14 -5.12
C ILE A 23 -9.68 -0.70 -5.67
N LYS A 24 -9.73 -1.83 -6.38
CA LYS A 24 -8.54 -2.44 -7.00
C LYS A 24 -7.96 -1.56 -8.09
N ALA A 25 -8.80 -0.90 -8.90
CA ALA A 25 -8.35 0.08 -9.88
C ALA A 25 -7.62 1.26 -9.22
N PHE A 26 -8.04 1.69 -8.02
CA PHE A 26 -7.32 2.71 -7.27
C PHE A 26 -5.93 2.22 -6.81
N TYR A 27 -5.80 0.98 -6.34
CA TYR A 27 -4.50 0.40 -5.98
C TYR A 27 -3.56 0.28 -7.19
N GLU A 28 -4.11 -0.10 -8.35
CA GLU A 28 -3.36 -0.13 -9.60
C GLU A 28 -2.92 1.27 -10.04
N ALA A 29 -3.77 2.28 -9.90
CA ALA A 29 -3.41 3.67 -10.19
C ALA A 29 -2.28 4.19 -9.29
N ILE A 30 -2.27 3.82 -8.00
CA ILE A 30 -1.16 4.11 -7.09
C ILE A 30 0.12 3.41 -7.56
N GLY A 31 0.02 2.14 -7.97
CA GLY A 31 1.15 1.39 -8.51
C GLY A 31 1.74 2.04 -9.78
N LEU A 32 0.88 2.42 -10.72
CA LEU A 32 1.26 3.12 -11.95
C LEU A 32 1.97 4.45 -11.66
N LEU A 33 1.44 5.25 -10.73
CA LEU A 33 2.08 6.49 -10.29
C LEU A 33 3.51 6.25 -9.76
N CYS A 34 3.71 5.18 -8.97
CA CYS A 34 5.03 4.81 -8.47
C CYS A 34 6.00 4.45 -9.62
N GLU A 35 5.52 3.69 -10.61
CA GLU A 35 6.31 3.33 -11.80
C GLU A 35 6.68 4.56 -12.66
N GLU A 36 5.76 5.51 -12.82
CA GLU A 36 6.02 6.79 -13.52
C GLU A 36 7.10 7.62 -12.82
N ILE A 37 7.18 7.54 -11.50
CA ILE A 37 8.24 8.17 -10.69
C ILE A 37 9.55 7.35 -10.74
N GLY A 38 9.56 6.17 -11.35
CA GLY A 38 10.73 5.31 -11.53
C GLY A 38 10.98 4.32 -10.40
N PHE A 39 9.99 4.08 -9.55
CA PHE A 39 10.02 3.01 -8.55
C PHE A 39 9.58 1.67 -9.17
N LEU A 40 9.57 0.61 -8.37
CA LEU A 40 9.05 -0.71 -8.71
C LEU A 40 7.89 -1.05 -7.76
N ALA A 41 6.67 -1.05 -8.26
CA ALA A 41 5.47 -1.28 -7.48
C ALA A 41 5.08 -2.76 -7.44
N TYR A 42 4.71 -3.25 -6.25
CA TYR A 42 4.04 -4.53 -6.06
C TYR A 42 2.60 -4.30 -5.58
N VAL A 43 1.64 -4.81 -6.34
CA VAL A 43 0.21 -4.73 -6.05
C VAL A 43 -0.31 -6.15 -5.80
N PRO A 44 -0.65 -6.54 -4.56
CA PRO A 44 -0.92 -7.94 -4.19
C PRO A 44 -2.04 -8.59 -5.00
N HIS A 45 -3.14 -7.90 -5.26
CA HIS A 45 -4.29 -8.48 -5.98
C HIS A 45 -4.01 -8.77 -7.46
N ILE A 46 -2.86 -8.38 -8.00
CA ILE A 46 -2.44 -8.84 -9.33
C ILE A 46 -1.91 -10.28 -9.26
N ASN A 47 -1.39 -10.72 -8.11
CA ASN A 47 -0.66 -11.99 -7.95
C ASN A 47 -1.38 -12.99 -7.01
N THR A 48 -2.02 -12.51 -5.95
CA THR A 48 -2.55 -13.33 -4.84
C THR A 48 -4.03 -13.09 -4.54
N ASP A 49 -4.77 -12.49 -5.49
CA ASP A 49 -6.19 -12.16 -5.29
C ASP A 49 -7.06 -13.37 -4.89
N PRO A 50 -7.92 -13.25 -3.85
CA PRO A 50 -8.72 -14.37 -3.37
C PRO A 50 -9.82 -14.83 -4.35
N ILE A 51 -10.26 -13.96 -5.27
CA ILE A 51 -11.32 -14.28 -6.24
C ILE A 51 -10.70 -14.79 -7.54
N ASN A 52 -9.66 -14.12 -8.04
CA ASN A 52 -9.02 -14.47 -9.31
C ASN A 52 -7.99 -15.59 -9.18
N HIS A 53 -7.44 -15.82 -7.97
CA HIS A 53 -6.47 -16.87 -7.68
C HIS A 53 -6.92 -17.77 -6.50
N PRO A 54 -8.12 -18.37 -6.57
CA PRO A 54 -8.72 -19.10 -5.44
C PRO A 54 -7.95 -20.36 -5.04
N ASN A 55 -7.10 -20.88 -5.93
CA ASN A 55 -6.30 -22.09 -5.70
C ASN A 55 -4.99 -21.82 -4.94
N ILE A 56 -4.64 -20.55 -4.71
CA ILE A 56 -3.47 -20.22 -3.92
C ILE A 56 -3.80 -20.46 -2.44
N SER A 57 -3.02 -21.34 -1.80
CA SER A 57 -3.24 -21.65 -0.38
C SER A 57 -3.01 -20.41 0.51
N PRO A 58 -3.75 -20.26 1.62
CA PRO A 58 -3.52 -19.17 2.57
C PRO A 58 -2.07 -19.06 3.06
N ARG A 59 -1.38 -20.21 3.20
CA ARG A 59 0.05 -20.23 3.56
C ARG A 59 0.92 -19.57 2.49
N HIS A 60 0.66 -19.85 1.22
CA HIS A 60 1.41 -19.26 0.12
C HIS A 60 1.16 -17.75 0.02
N VAL A 61 -0.10 -17.30 0.17
CA VAL A 61 -0.41 -15.85 0.25
C VAL A 61 0.38 -15.20 1.37
N PHE A 62 0.33 -15.78 2.58
CA PHE A 62 1.07 -15.27 3.73
C PHE A 62 2.59 -15.19 3.48
N GLU A 63 3.21 -16.26 2.97
CA GLU A 63 4.65 -16.30 2.71
C GLU A 63 5.06 -15.28 1.64
N THR A 64 4.28 -15.18 0.57
CA THR A 64 4.52 -14.23 -0.54
C THR A 64 4.36 -12.79 -0.09
N ASP A 65 3.22 -12.42 0.49
CA ASP A 65 2.94 -11.02 0.86
C ASP A 65 3.86 -10.55 1.99
N LYS A 66 4.16 -11.42 2.98
CA LYS A 66 5.19 -11.12 3.99
C LYS A 66 6.56 -10.88 3.36
N HIS A 67 6.96 -11.69 2.39
CA HIS A 67 8.24 -11.49 1.69
C HIS A 67 8.27 -10.16 0.95
N GLN A 68 7.20 -9.83 0.22
CA GLN A 68 7.10 -8.58 -0.53
C GLN A 68 7.13 -7.36 0.41
N VAL A 69 6.39 -7.37 1.51
CA VAL A 69 6.43 -6.30 2.52
C VAL A 69 7.83 -6.16 3.11
N THR A 70 8.41 -7.24 3.63
CA THR A 70 9.68 -7.17 4.38
C THR A 70 10.90 -6.90 3.51
N THR A 71 10.76 -6.98 2.19
CA THR A 71 11.80 -6.59 1.24
C THR A 71 11.50 -5.27 0.54
N SER A 72 10.36 -4.62 0.78
CA SER A 72 10.08 -3.32 0.19
C SER A 72 10.87 -2.20 0.87
N ASP A 73 11.11 -1.14 0.12
CA ASP A 73 11.78 0.07 0.60
C ASP A 73 10.75 1.10 1.12
N LEU A 74 9.47 0.95 0.74
CA LEU A 74 8.35 1.81 1.15
C LEU A 74 7.03 1.01 1.12
N ILE A 75 6.15 1.27 2.08
CA ILE A 75 4.76 0.80 2.06
C ILE A 75 3.83 1.98 1.82
N ILE A 76 2.85 1.80 0.93
CA ILE A 76 1.75 2.71 0.72
C ILE A 76 0.46 1.96 1.07
N ALA A 77 -0.22 2.36 2.16
CA ALA A 77 -1.38 1.65 2.68
C ALA A 77 -2.66 2.49 2.62
N TYR A 78 -3.68 1.99 1.91
CA TYR A 78 -5.01 2.57 1.92
C TYR A 78 -5.86 2.00 3.06
N LEU A 79 -6.30 2.87 3.97
CA LEU A 79 -7.02 2.53 5.20
C LEU A 79 -8.52 2.83 5.14
N GLY A 80 -9.08 3.04 3.94
CA GLY A 80 -10.50 3.33 3.81
C GLY A 80 -11.42 2.17 4.19
N PHE A 81 -10.90 0.94 4.34
CA PHE A 81 -11.64 -0.20 4.85
C PHE A 81 -10.82 -0.92 5.93
N PRO A 82 -11.44 -1.37 7.04
CA PRO A 82 -10.78 -2.22 8.00
C PRO A 82 -10.33 -3.54 7.35
N ALA A 83 -9.05 -3.90 7.49
CA ALA A 83 -8.51 -5.14 6.97
C ALA A 83 -7.41 -5.71 7.88
N PHE A 84 -7.56 -6.99 8.26
CA PHE A 84 -6.57 -7.69 9.07
C PHE A 84 -5.23 -7.86 8.33
N GLY A 85 -5.28 -8.19 7.03
CA GLY A 85 -4.09 -8.31 6.19
C GLY A 85 -3.25 -7.03 6.20
N VAL A 86 -3.88 -5.88 5.91
CA VAL A 86 -3.24 -4.55 5.99
C VAL A 86 -2.60 -4.31 7.36
N GLY A 87 -3.31 -4.63 8.46
CA GLY A 87 -2.75 -4.51 9.80
C GLY A 87 -1.49 -5.37 10.03
N MET A 88 -1.48 -6.61 9.52
CA MET A 88 -0.31 -7.49 9.60
C MET A 88 0.86 -6.96 8.76
N GLU A 89 0.59 -6.46 7.56
CA GLU A 89 1.59 -5.87 6.66
C GLU A 89 2.25 -4.64 7.30
N LEU A 90 1.45 -3.73 7.87
CA LEU A 90 1.94 -2.56 8.60
C LEU A 90 2.81 -2.94 9.80
N ALA A 91 2.44 -3.98 10.54
CA ALA A 91 3.23 -4.48 11.67
C ALA A 91 4.59 -5.05 11.21
N TYR A 92 4.63 -5.77 10.08
CA TYR A 92 5.89 -6.23 9.51
C TYR A 92 6.77 -5.06 9.04
N ALA A 93 6.18 -4.06 8.39
CA ALA A 93 6.89 -2.87 7.94
C ALA A 93 7.52 -2.11 9.11
N GLU A 94 6.74 -1.84 10.16
CA GLU A 94 7.21 -1.19 11.40
C GLU A 94 8.38 -1.96 12.01
N SER A 95 8.23 -3.28 12.19
CA SER A 95 9.26 -4.12 12.80
C SER A 95 10.59 -4.15 12.02
N LYS A 96 10.55 -3.77 10.74
CA LYS A 96 11.70 -3.69 9.83
C LYS A 96 12.20 -2.27 9.62
N GLY A 97 11.59 -1.27 10.24
CA GLY A 97 11.96 0.13 10.02
C GLY A 97 11.58 0.65 8.63
N ILE A 98 10.68 -0.04 7.92
CA ILE A 98 10.29 0.35 6.56
C ILE A 98 9.33 1.55 6.66
N PRO A 99 9.59 2.63 5.91
CA PRO A 99 8.73 3.80 5.90
C PRO A 99 7.34 3.49 5.35
N ILE A 100 6.34 4.23 5.85
CA ILE A 100 4.93 4.01 5.53
C ILE A 100 4.27 5.33 5.14
N ILE A 101 3.47 5.31 4.08
CA ILE A 101 2.51 6.38 3.74
C ILE A 101 1.10 5.82 3.90
N LEU A 102 0.27 6.53 4.65
CA LEU A 102 -1.14 6.16 4.86
C LEU A 102 -2.05 7.01 3.97
N LEU A 103 -3.05 6.39 3.36
CA LEU A 103 -4.07 7.07 2.56
C LEU A 103 -5.46 6.72 3.09
N TYR A 104 -6.33 7.71 3.27
CA TYR A 104 -7.73 7.50 3.60
C TYR A 104 -8.58 8.74 3.30
N GLU A 105 -9.89 8.55 3.14
CA GLU A 105 -10.82 9.64 2.89
C GLU A 105 -10.97 10.55 4.11
N LYS A 106 -11.03 11.87 3.91
CA LYS A 106 -11.18 12.89 4.97
C LYS A 106 -12.34 12.64 5.95
N HIS A 107 -13.37 11.93 5.50
CA HIS A 107 -14.60 11.71 6.26
C HIS A 107 -14.62 10.36 6.99
N LYS A 108 -13.61 9.51 6.79
CA LYS A 108 -13.57 8.19 7.40
C LYS A 108 -12.91 8.22 8.76
N VAL A 109 -13.52 7.51 9.70
CA VAL A 109 -12.92 7.24 11.00
C VAL A 109 -11.92 6.11 10.84
N VAL A 110 -10.64 6.45 10.79
CA VAL A 110 -9.53 5.48 10.75
C VAL A 110 -9.01 5.22 12.15
N SER A 111 -8.69 3.95 12.44
CA SER A 111 -8.11 3.55 13.72
C SER A 111 -6.84 4.36 14.03
N ARG A 112 -6.71 4.81 15.28
CA ARG A 112 -5.50 5.51 15.77
C ARG A 112 -4.25 4.63 15.76
N PHE A 113 -4.41 3.30 15.79
CA PHE A 113 -3.30 2.36 15.94
C PHE A 113 -2.33 2.39 14.75
N PRO A 114 -2.74 2.16 13.49
CA PRO A 114 -1.83 2.27 12.35
C PRO A 114 -1.26 3.69 12.15
N ARG A 115 -2.01 4.73 12.54
CA ARG A 115 -1.57 6.13 12.45
C ARG A 115 -0.44 6.46 13.44
N GLY A 116 -0.37 5.73 14.56
CA GLY A 116 0.67 5.91 15.58
C GLY A 116 1.97 5.15 15.30
N ILE A 117 2.11 4.49 14.14
CA ILE A 117 3.33 3.75 13.78
C ILE A 117 4.50 4.74 13.60
N PRO A 118 5.65 4.56 14.28
CA PRO A 118 6.76 5.52 14.23
C PRO A 118 7.39 5.72 12.84
N THR A 119 7.27 4.73 11.95
CA THR A 119 7.80 4.79 10.58
C THR A 119 6.83 5.41 9.58
N VAL A 120 5.66 5.91 10.03
CA VAL A 120 4.76 6.68 9.18
C VAL A 120 5.41 8.01 8.82
N LEU A 121 5.70 8.18 7.54
CA LEU A 121 6.28 9.39 6.97
C LEU A 121 5.22 10.45 6.67
N SER A 122 4.03 10.01 6.25
CA SER A 122 2.97 10.90 5.82
C SER A 122 1.60 10.23 5.96
N GLU A 123 0.61 11.04 6.32
CA GLU A 123 -0.81 10.69 6.28
C GLU A 123 -1.48 11.59 5.24
N ILE A 124 -2.12 10.98 4.24
CA ILE A 124 -2.82 11.66 3.16
C ILE A 124 -4.31 11.47 3.38
N GLU A 125 -4.96 12.56 3.79
CA GLU A 125 -6.41 12.65 3.86
C GLU A 125 -6.95 13.26 2.57
N PHE A 126 -7.75 12.51 1.82
CA PHE A 126 -8.19 12.93 0.47
C PHE A 126 -9.72 13.02 0.34
N SER A 127 -10.19 13.83 -0.63
CA SER A 127 -11.63 13.94 -0.97
C SER A 127 -12.07 12.93 -2.03
N ASP A 128 -11.18 12.61 -2.97
CA ASP A 128 -11.38 11.66 -4.04
C ASP A 128 -10.04 11.04 -4.48
N TYR A 129 -10.08 10.04 -5.37
CA TYR A 129 -8.88 9.33 -5.80
C TYR A 129 -7.92 10.19 -6.62
N GLN A 130 -8.38 11.21 -7.33
CA GLN A 130 -7.50 12.10 -8.07
C GLN A 130 -6.73 13.03 -7.12
N ASP A 131 -7.40 13.55 -6.10
CA ASP A 131 -6.79 14.29 -4.99
C ASP A 131 -5.75 13.41 -4.28
N ALA A 132 -6.10 12.16 -3.98
CA ALA A 132 -5.19 11.18 -3.36
C ALA A 132 -3.90 10.99 -4.17
N LEU A 133 -4.01 10.74 -5.49
CA LEU A 133 -2.85 10.54 -6.37
C LEU A 133 -2.00 11.80 -6.48
N THR A 134 -2.62 12.98 -6.57
CA THR A 134 -1.91 14.26 -6.65
C THR A 134 -1.11 14.55 -5.38
N GLN A 135 -1.71 14.33 -4.21
CA GLN A 135 -1.01 14.48 -2.93
C GLN A 135 0.11 13.45 -2.78
N LEU A 136 -0.16 12.19 -3.14
CA LEU A 136 0.82 11.12 -3.07
C LEU A 136 2.03 11.39 -3.97
N GLU A 137 1.82 11.84 -5.20
CA GLU A 137 2.90 12.20 -6.11
C GLU A 137 3.85 13.24 -5.50
N ASN A 138 3.29 14.25 -4.83
CA ASN A 138 4.08 15.29 -4.17
C ASN A 138 4.92 14.72 -3.03
N VAL A 139 4.35 13.84 -2.20
CA VAL A 139 5.07 13.16 -1.11
C VAL A 139 6.19 12.29 -1.67
N LEU A 140 5.92 11.49 -2.69
CA LEU A 140 6.92 10.59 -3.31
C LEU A 140 8.06 11.38 -3.97
N LYS A 141 7.78 12.50 -4.65
CA LYS A 141 8.81 13.37 -5.24
C LYS A 141 9.70 14.03 -4.18
N GLN A 142 9.15 14.37 -3.01
CA GLN A 142 9.93 14.92 -1.90
C GLN A 142 10.80 13.84 -1.26
N TRP A 143 10.24 12.65 -1.03
CA TRP A 143 10.96 11.51 -0.47
C TRP A 143 12.13 11.06 -1.37
N ARG A 144 11.93 11.01 -2.69
CA ARG A 144 12.99 10.65 -3.67
C ARG A 144 14.21 11.61 -3.66
N ARG A 145 14.04 12.85 -3.19
CA ARG A 145 15.11 13.86 -3.15
C ARG A 145 15.99 13.75 -1.89
N GLN A 146 15.64 12.88 -0.95
CA GLN A 146 16.39 12.60 0.28
C GLN A 146 17.35 11.45 0.06
#